data_AF-Q605T7-F1
#
_entry.id   AF-Q605T7-F1
#
_cell.length_a   1.000
_cell.length_b   1.000
_cell.length_c   1.000
_cell.angle_alpha   90.00
_cell.angle_beta   90.00
_cell.angle_gamma   90.00
#
_symmetry.space_group_name_H-M   'P 1'
#
loop_
_entity.id
_entity.type
_entity.pdbx_description
1 polymer ?
#
loop_
_entity_poly.entity_id
_entity_poly.type
_entity_poly.pdbx_seq_one_letter_code
_entity_poly.pdbx_strand_id
1 'polypeptide(L)'
;MLHAPPDREIQTGMPTGALHRAPLRRKPKDQKLCARDDPLTVRWRLPNGGDVPGPRLPATASRWNASCLGGFMVMRAFLPAFLLAVLTGTASALLPSPAAANTLSSLVMPGELVSAHAKYERQCQKCHDQPAQTVSNASCLACHKEQAADIEAGTGFHGRLKNMEERKCKDCHGEHKGRRFDIMGLDKETFDHRNTDFLLKGEHLKVECARCHGSGNKYRDASHQCSVCHKDDEPHEGRLGDKCTDCHSEAGWRELKFDHAKTRFPLTASHKDVACGNCHPDRRFKETARNCYACHGINDIHAGHMGRQCDKCHETTKWTRPKFDHRRDTSFPLTGKHDKVSCESCHKADPFRDKPATACVSCHEKDDEHEGRRGRRCDDCHTPLGWAKTTFDHAQTRFPLRNSHASVTCGSCHKGAMFEDKLSLNCVSCHEKNDPHKNQEGDACEKCHTDRGWRVGVAFSHDLTRFPLTGLHTITPCAECHLGASFQDAETQCVSCHRKDDPHGEALGRNCERCHTPNGWRLWNFDHGKETGFPLEGKHERLVCTGCHKRPAAADGPIALSADCHGCHAKDEPHRGAYGRECGRCHTPQGFNQLKQRLR
;
A
#
# COMPACT_ATOMS: atom_id res chain seq x y z
N MET A 1 -18.97 -5.87 64.73
CA MET A 1 -17.84 -4.90 64.77
C MET A 1 -17.96 -4.08 63.48
N LEU A 2 -18.20 -2.77 63.60
CA LEU A 2 -17.24 -1.70 63.27
C LEU A 2 -16.83 -1.72 61.77
N HIS A 3 -17.22 -0.77 60.90
CA HIS A 3 -18.14 0.38 61.05
C HIS A 3 -18.90 0.64 59.73
N ALA A 4 -19.96 1.46 59.79
CA ALA A 4 -20.78 1.95 58.67
C ALA A 4 -20.41 3.45 58.40
N PRO A 5 -21.16 4.33 57.67
CA PRO A 5 -22.58 4.30 57.24
C PRO A 5 -22.79 4.69 55.74
N PRO A 6 -23.99 5.09 55.25
CA PRO A 6 -24.33 5.17 53.82
C PRO A 6 -24.63 6.61 53.32
N ASP A 7 -25.05 6.75 52.04
CA ASP A 7 -25.99 7.76 51.50
C ASP A 7 -26.11 7.55 49.95
N ARG A 8 -27.17 7.93 49.20
CA ARG A 8 -28.55 8.35 49.52
C ARG A 8 -29.41 8.27 48.24
N GLU A 9 -30.72 8.09 48.35
CA GLU A 9 -31.63 8.34 47.20
C GLU A 9 -31.84 9.84 46.97
N ILE A 10 -31.86 10.27 45.70
CA ILE A 10 -32.40 11.58 45.29
C ILE A 10 -33.25 11.39 44.03
N GLN A 11 -34.55 11.70 44.14
CA GLN A 11 -35.46 11.81 43.01
C GLN A 11 -35.43 13.23 42.44
N THR A 12 -35.22 13.40 41.13
CA THR A 12 -35.59 14.66 40.43
C THR A 12 -36.04 14.43 38.99
N GLY A 13 -37.33 14.66 38.74
CA GLY A 13 -37.89 15.30 37.54
C GLY A 13 -37.46 14.86 36.14
N MET A 14 -38.33 14.08 35.48
CA MET A 14 -38.55 14.25 34.04
C MET A 14 -39.36 15.53 33.79
N PRO A 15 -39.09 16.24 32.67
CA PRO A 15 -40.14 16.93 31.92
C PRO A 15 -40.37 16.26 30.56
N THR A 16 -41.63 15.93 30.25
CA THR A 16 -42.03 15.34 28.97
C THR A 16 -42.02 16.38 27.84
N GLY A 17 -41.16 16.18 26.84
CA GLY A 17 -41.11 17.01 25.61
C GLY A 17 -41.43 16.19 24.36
N ALA A 18 -42.72 16.08 24.00
CA ALA A 18 -43.15 15.25 22.89
C ALA A 18 -43.10 15.97 21.52
N LEU A 19 -42.56 15.27 20.53
CA LEU A 19 -42.94 15.30 19.11
C LEU A 19 -43.24 16.66 18.44
N HIS A 20 -42.40 17.04 17.47
CA HIS A 20 -42.88 17.43 16.13
C HIS A 20 -41.87 17.01 15.05
N ARG A 21 -42.32 16.21 14.07
CA ARG A 21 -41.55 15.82 12.86
C ARG A 21 -42.26 16.35 11.63
N ALA A 22 -41.58 17.18 10.82
CA ALA A 22 -42.01 17.54 9.47
C ALA A 22 -40.78 17.57 8.53
N PRO A 23 -40.91 17.30 7.22
CA PRO A 23 -39.82 16.73 6.44
C PRO A 23 -39.04 17.71 5.55
N LEU A 24 -37.72 17.50 5.45
CA LEU A 24 -36.88 18.13 4.43
C LEU A 24 -37.20 17.57 3.04
N ARG A 25 -37.77 18.40 2.15
CA ARG A 25 -38.01 18.04 0.75
C ARG A 25 -36.71 17.97 -0.06
N ARG A 26 -36.67 17.07 -1.05
CA ARG A 26 -35.55 16.90 -1.99
C ARG A 26 -35.52 18.03 -3.04
N LYS A 27 -34.32 18.39 -3.52
CA LYS A 27 -34.13 19.26 -4.69
C LYS A 27 -34.55 18.54 -5.99
N PRO A 28 -35.16 19.24 -6.97
CA PRO A 28 -35.10 18.85 -8.38
C PRO A 28 -33.67 18.99 -8.94
N LYS A 29 -33.38 18.30 -10.04
CA LYS A 29 -32.22 18.51 -10.91
C LYS A 29 -32.71 18.57 -12.35
N ASP A 30 -32.37 19.63 -13.06
CA ASP A 30 -32.44 19.71 -14.53
C ASP A 30 -31.17 20.45 -15.00
N GLN A 31 -30.34 19.84 -15.86
CA GLN A 31 -30.27 20.08 -17.32
C GLN A 31 -29.48 21.35 -17.70
N LYS A 32 -28.70 21.42 -18.78
CA LYS A 32 -27.98 20.46 -19.67
C LYS A 32 -27.06 21.33 -20.59
N LEU A 33 -26.51 20.78 -21.68
CA LEU A 33 -25.67 21.44 -22.73
C LEU A 33 -24.22 21.69 -22.27
N CYS A 34 -23.15 21.41 -23.03
CA CYS A 34 -22.92 20.75 -24.34
C CYS A 34 -21.60 19.94 -24.24
N ALA A 35 -21.10 19.16 -25.21
CA ALA A 35 -21.47 18.86 -26.61
C ALA A 35 -21.67 17.30 -26.74
N ARG A 36 -21.48 16.49 -27.81
CA ARG A 36 -20.83 16.54 -29.14
C ARG A 36 -19.28 16.66 -29.16
N ASP A 37 -18.50 16.13 -30.11
CA ASP A 37 -18.74 15.26 -31.28
C ASP A 37 -17.78 14.03 -31.29
N ASP A 38 -18.10 13.02 -32.12
CA ASP A 38 -17.27 11.86 -32.52
C ASP A 38 -16.31 12.25 -33.70
N PRO A 39 -15.39 11.40 -34.25
CA PRO A 39 -15.31 9.93 -34.17
C PRO A 39 -13.91 9.27 -33.98
N LEU A 40 -13.96 7.96 -33.68
CA LEU A 40 -13.14 6.85 -34.19
C LEU A 40 -11.70 7.12 -34.70
N THR A 41 -10.70 6.46 -34.08
CA THR A 41 -9.55 5.89 -34.80
C THR A 41 -9.23 4.47 -34.34
N VAL A 42 -9.18 3.52 -35.28
CA VAL A 42 -8.79 2.12 -35.06
C VAL A 42 -7.48 1.84 -35.77
N ARG A 43 -6.42 1.42 -35.05
CA ARG A 43 -5.26 0.74 -35.66
C ARG A 43 -4.63 -0.34 -34.77
N TRP A 44 -4.80 -1.58 -35.23
CA TRP A 44 -3.81 -2.66 -35.36
C TRP A 44 -2.86 -3.05 -34.21
N ARG A 45 -2.86 -4.35 -33.91
CA ARG A 45 -1.89 -5.09 -33.09
C ARG A 45 -1.52 -6.38 -33.82
N LEU A 46 -0.24 -6.61 -34.15
CA LEU A 46 0.37 -7.91 -34.53
C LEU A 46 1.89 -7.88 -34.20
N PRO A 47 2.63 -9.02 -34.20
CA PRO A 47 3.65 -9.24 -33.16
C PRO A 47 5.07 -9.67 -33.63
N ASN A 48 5.95 -9.81 -32.62
CA ASN A 48 7.19 -10.60 -32.55
C ASN A 48 8.47 -10.10 -33.25
N GLY A 49 9.62 -10.48 -32.67
CA GLY A 49 10.99 -10.05 -33.03
C GLY A 49 11.42 -8.77 -32.29
N GLY A 50 12.46 -8.73 -31.44
CA GLY A 50 13.28 -9.79 -30.86
C GLY A 50 14.77 -9.68 -31.22
N ASP A 51 15.60 -9.11 -30.34
CA ASP A 51 16.95 -9.66 -30.04
C ASP A 51 17.67 -9.03 -28.83
N VAL A 52 18.51 -9.89 -28.21
CA VAL A 52 19.63 -9.77 -27.24
C VAL A 52 19.99 -8.43 -26.54
N PRO A 53 20.27 -8.42 -25.20
CA PRO A 53 20.72 -7.24 -24.45
C PRO A 53 22.25 -7.03 -24.37
N GLY A 54 22.68 -5.77 -24.17
CA GLY A 54 24.08 -5.39 -23.89
C GLY A 54 24.53 -5.56 -22.43
N PRO A 55 25.86 -5.56 -22.15
CA PRO A 55 26.43 -5.97 -20.86
C PRO A 55 26.35 -4.92 -19.75
N ARG A 56 26.37 -5.40 -18.49
CA ARG A 56 26.54 -4.59 -17.27
C ARG A 56 27.92 -4.81 -16.67
N LEU A 57 28.58 -3.74 -16.23
CA LEU A 57 29.79 -3.82 -15.40
C LEU A 57 29.42 -3.82 -13.90
N PRO A 58 29.95 -4.75 -13.08
CA PRO A 58 29.83 -4.70 -11.62
C PRO A 58 31.08 -4.11 -10.95
N ALA A 59 30.89 -3.41 -9.83
CA ALA A 59 31.96 -3.11 -8.87
C ALA A 59 31.37 -3.15 -7.45
N THR A 60 31.57 -4.27 -6.75
CA THR A 60 31.14 -4.48 -5.35
C THR A 60 32.22 -4.02 -4.37
N ALA A 61 31.83 -3.84 -3.10
CA ALA A 61 32.64 -3.11 -2.12
C ALA A 61 33.32 -3.98 -1.06
N SER A 62 34.34 -3.37 -0.44
CA SER A 62 34.67 -3.40 1.00
C SER A 62 35.63 -4.47 1.59
N ARG A 63 36.62 -3.92 2.33
CA ARG A 63 37.30 -4.42 3.54
C ARG A 63 38.22 -5.66 3.46
N TRP A 64 39.40 -5.54 4.08
CA TRP A 64 39.71 -6.16 5.39
C TRP A 64 40.90 -5.40 6.07
N ASN A 65 41.24 -5.81 7.30
CA ASN A 65 42.20 -5.25 8.27
C ASN A 65 43.70 -5.54 7.92
N ALA A 66 44.76 -5.01 8.55
CA ALA A 66 45.03 -3.80 9.39
C ALA A 66 46.56 -3.73 9.70
N SER A 67 47.02 -2.68 10.42
CA SER A 67 48.35 -2.56 11.09
C SER A 67 49.59 -2.41 10.17
N CYS A 68 50.72 -1.82 10.58
CA CYS A 68 51.10 -0.93 11.70
C CYS A 68 52.42 -0.19 11.37
N LEU A 69 52.86 0.73 12.24
CA LEU A 69 54.11 1.54 12.15
C LEU A 69 54.09 2.62 11.04
N GLY A 70 54.72 3.79 11.20
CA GLY A 70 55.36 4.35 12.39
C GLY A 70 56.50 5.33 12.04
N GLY A 71 56.23 6.64 12.05
CA GLY A 71 57.25 7.66 11.76
C GLY A 71 56.78 9.07 12.11
N PHE A 72 57.29 9.64 13.20
CA PHE A 72 56.97 11.00 13.64
C PHE A 72 57.87 12.03 12.92
N MET A 73 57.24 13.11 12.43
CA MET A 73 57.94 14.32 12.00
C MET A 73 57.86 15.35 13.14
N VAL A 74 58.99 15.92 13.57
CA VAL A 74 59.04 16.90 14.66
C VAL A 74 59.84 18.13 14.24
N MET A 75 59.17 19.29 14.22
CA MET A 75 59.86 20.59 14.14
C MET A 75 60.60 20.88 15.45
N ARG A 76 61.80 21.45 15.37
CA ARG A 76 62.31 22.39 16.37
C ARG A 76 63.02 23.56 15.69
N ALA A 77 63.02 24.71 16.37
CA ALA A 77 63.54 25.99 15.89
C ALA A 77 64.35 26.68 17.01
N PHE A 78 64.84 27.88 16.70
CA PHE A 78 65.50 28.88 17.56
C PHE A 78 67.02 28.77 17.79
N LEU A 79 67.70 29.86 17.38
CA LEU A 79 68.96 30.43 17.90
C LEU A 79 68.71 31.12 19.29
N PRO A 80 69.66 31.83 19.96
CA PRO A 80 71.08 32.11 19.67
C PRO A 80 72.07 31.88 20.85
N ALA A 81 73.38 32.11 20.63
CA ALA A 81 74.36 32.47 21.67
C ALA A 81 75.58 33.21 21.06
N PHE A 82 76.48 33.76 21.88
CA PHE A 82 77.51 34.76 21.51
C PHE A 82 78.92 34.41 22.08
N LEU A 83 79.97 35.01 21.51
CA LEU A 83 81.28 35.38 22.11
C LEU A 83 82.29 34.30 22.60
N LEU A 84 83.44 34.17 21.87
CA LEU A 84 84.86 34.36 22.27
C LEU A 84 85.73 33.92 21.05
N ALA A 85 86.54 34.75 20.37
CA ALA A 85 87.79 35.43 20.75
C ALA A 85 89.04 34.52 20.89
N VAL A 86 90.06 34.72 20.03
CA VAL A 86 91.52 34.88 20.35
C VAL A 86 92.43 34.85 19.10
N LEU A 87 93.34 35.84 19.05
CA LEU A 87 94.58 36.07 18.28
C LEU A 87 95.21 34.98 17.37
N THR A 88 95.42 35.30 16.08
CA THR A 88 96.73 35.54 15.40
C THR A 88 96.47 36.21 14.04
N GLY A 89 97.31 37.04 13.40
CA GLY A 89 98.53 37.73 13.85
C GLY A 89 99.73 37.60 12.89
N THR A 90 99.93 38.51 11.91
CA THR A 90 101.24 39.00 11.36
C THR A 90 101.12 39.85 10.07
N ALA A 91 102.21 40.58 9.75
CA ALA A 91 102.71 40.96 8.41
C ALA A 91 101.97 41.98 7.52
N SER A 92 102.23 43.26 7.78
CA SER A 92 102.87 44.22 6.86
C SER A 92 102.60 44.20 5.34
N ALA A 93 101.91 45.24 4.85
CA ALA A 93 102.22 45.88 3.55
C ALA A 93 101.80 47.37 3.57
N LEU A 94 102.76 48.29 3.67
CA LEU A 94 102.52 49.72 3.49
C LEU A 94 102.61 50.09 2.00
N LEU A 95 101.47 50.24 1.34
CA LEU A 95 101.36 50.85 0.01
C LEU A 95 100.73 52.24 0.14
N PRO A 96 101.36 53.31 -0.37
CA PRO A 96 100.77 54.64 -0.37
C PRO A 96 99.56 54.68 -1.31
N SER A 97 98.37 54.93 -0.76
CA SER A 97 97.17 55.15 -1.58
C SER A 97 97.25 56.48 -2.33
N PRO A 98 96.87 56.56 -3.61
CA PRO A 98 96.90 57.79 -4.38
C PRO A 98 95.75 58.72 -3.98
N ALA A 99 95.88 59.40 -2.85
CA ALA A 99 94.91 60.34 -2.28
C ALA A 99 94.74 61.67 -3.08
N ALA A 100 95.13 61.67 -4.36
CA ALA A 100 95.22 62.84 -5.23
C ALA A 100 94.24 62.84 -6.43
N ALA A 101 93.35 61.84 -6.54
CA ALA A 101 92.40 61.74 -7.66
C ALA A 101 91.09 62.52 -7.45
N ASN A 102 90.56 62.58 -6.23
CA ASN A 102 89.17 63.01 -5.98
C ASN A 102 88.92 64.54 -6.03
N THR A 103 89.96 65.38 -6.06
CA THR A 103 89.80 66.84 -6.07
C THR A 103 89.37 67.39 -7.43
N LEU A 104 89.82 66.77 -8.53
CA LEU A 104 89.47 67.23 -9.88
C LEU A 104 88.03 66.88 -10.25
N SER A 105 87.53 65.70 -9.85
CA SER A 105 86.16 65.27 -10.14
C SER A 105 85.09 66.20 -9.55
N SER A 106 85.36 66.85 -8.42
CA SER A 106 84.43 67.83 -7.83
C SER A 106 84.31 69.15 -8.62
N LEU A 107 85.26 69.48 -9.51
CA LEU A 107 85.12 70.62 -10.43
C LEU A 107 84.22 70.32 -11.65
N VAL A 108 83.88 69.04 -11.89
CA VAL A 108 83.16 68.58 -13.10
C VAL A 108 81.81 67.94 -12.76
N MET A 109 81.25 68.20 -11.57
CA MET A 109 79.89 67.80 -11.23
C MET A 109 78.87 68.76 -11.90
N PRO A 110 77.87 68.27 -12.66
CA PRO A 110 76.86 69.14 -13.28
C PRO A 110 75.97 69.92 -12.31
N GLY A 111 75.90 69.48 -11.04
CA GLY A 111 75.13 70.09 -9.98
C GLY A 111 75.23 69.28 -8.68
N GLU A 112 74.65 69.79 -7.60
CA GLU A 112 74.54 69.10 -6.32
C GLU A 112 73.69 67.81 -6.43
N LEU A 113 74.03 66.79 -5.65
CA LEU A 113 73.20 65.59 -5.50
C LEU A 113 71.90 65.90 -4.72
N VAL A 114 70.86 65.11 -4.99
CA VAL A 114 69.60 65.14 -4.23
C VAL A 114 69.84 64.96 -2.72
N SER A 115 68.97 65.53 -1.87
CA SER A 115 69.17 65.54 -0.41
C SER A 115 69.41 64.15 0.21
N ALA A 116 68.83 63.09 -0.36
CA ALA A 116 69.04 61.71 0.10
C ALA A 116 70.47 61.18 -0.16
N HIS A 117 71.14 61.69 -1.19
CA HIS A 117 72.48 61.27 -1.62
C HIS A 117 73.59 62.28 -1.31
N ALA A 118 73.26 63.48 -0.81
CA ALA A 118 74.19 64.56 -0.46
C ALA A 118 75.46 64.09 0.30
N LYS A 119 75.33 63.10 1.20
CA LYS A 119 76.45 62.49 1.95
C LYS A 119 77.51 61.74 1.09
N TYR A 120 77.27 61.57 -0.21
CA TYR A 120 78.14 60.84 -1.14
C TYR A 120 78.85 61.74 -2.17
N GLU A 121 78.67 63.07 -2.14
CA GLU A 121 79.20 64.00 -3.17
C GLU A 121 80.71 63.97 -3.41
N ARG A 122 81.50 63.50 -2.43
CA ARG A 122 82.96 63.37 -2.53
C ARG A 122 83.41 61.94 -2.88
N GLN A 123 82.47 61.08 -3.25
CA GLN A 123 82.62 59.63 -3.42
C GLN A 123 82.06 59.17 -4.79
N CYS A 124 82.37 59.92 -5.86
CA CYS A 124 81.83 59.71 -7.21
C CYS A 124 81.93 58.27 -7.72
N GLN A 125 82.97 57.53 -7.29
CA GLN A 125 83.20 56.12 -7.60
C GLN A 125 82.16 55.14 -7.01
N LYS A 126 81.19 55.62 -6.22
CA LYS A 126 80.02 54.84 -5.79
C LYS A 126 78.88 54.84 -6.81
N CYS A 127 78.92 55.73 -7.81
CA CYS A 127 77.88 55.88 -8.82
C CYS A 127 78.44 55.79 -10.24
N HIS A 128 79.69 56.18 -10.45
CA HIS A 128 80.36 56.17 -11.76
C HIS A 128 81.45 55.10 -11.84
N ASP A 129 81.32 54.22 -12.83
CA ASP A 129 82.28 53.18 -13.16
C ASP A 129 83.52 53.78 -13.86
N GLN A 130 84.72 53.36 -13.48
CA GLN A 130 85.99 53.85 -14.04
C GLN A 130 86.53 52.90 -15.11
N PRO A 131 87.20 53.38 -16.17
CA PRO A 131 87.49 54.79 -16.49
C PRO A 131 86.39 55.49 -17.31
N ALA A 132 85.31 54.79 -17.68
CA ALA A 132 84.32 55.30 -18.64
C ALA A 132 83.38 56.39 -18.09
N GLN A 133 83.40 56.63 -16.78
CA GLN A 133 82.52 57.57 -16.05
C GLN A 133 81.01 57.31 -16.26
N THR A 134 80.66 56.08 -16.63
CA THR A 134 79.28 55.62 -16.84
C THR A 134 78.57 55.29 -15.53
N VAL A 135 77.25 55.45 -15.47
CA VAL A 135 76.42 54.99 -14.35
C VAL A 135 75.73 53.67 -14.74
N SER A 136 76.00 52.60 -13.99
CA SER A 136 75.39 51.28 -14.15
C SER A 136 74.31 51.00 -13.09
N ASN A 137 73.36 50.12 -13.42
CA ASN A 137 72.30 49.73 -12.48
C ASN A 137 72.86 49.06 -11.21
N ALA A 138 73.95 48.29 -11.34
CA ALA A 138 74.58 47.59 -10.22
C ALA A 138 75.02 48.55 -9.10
N SER A 139 75.59 49.70 -9.47
CA SER A 139 76.04 50.74 -8.53
C SER A 139 74.86 51.34 -7.73
N CYS A 140 73.67 51.48 -8.34
CA CYS A 140 72.45 51.85 -7.64
C CYS A 140 71.96 50.73 -6.70
N LEU A 141 71.78 49.51 -7.24
CA LEU A 141 71.18 48.38 -6.55
C LEU A 141 72.03 47.85 -5.38
N ALA A 142 73.35 48.07 -5.39
CA ALA A 142 74.24 47.76 -4.27
C ALA A 142 73.83 48.48 -2.96
N CYS A 143 73.25 49.67 -3.06
CA CYS A 143 72.62 50.37 -1.93
C CYS A 143 71.10 50.12 -1.86
N HIS A 144 70.41 50.12 -3.01
CA HIS A 144 68.96 49.96 -3.13
C HIS A 144 68.50 48.50 -3.08
N LYS A 145 68.87 47.79 -2.00
CA LYS A 145 68.66 46.34 -1.85
C LYS A 145 67.20 45.91 -1.86
N GLU A 146 66.30 46.73 -1.30
CA GLU A 146 64.85 46.47 -1.38
C GLU A 146 64.36 46.50 -2.84
N GLN A 147 64.82 47.48 -3.63
CA GLN A 147 64.44 47.61 -5.04
C GLN A 147 65.10 46.53 -5.91
N ALA A 148 66.30 46.06 -5.55
CA ALA A 148 66.94 44.92 -6.18
C ALA A 148 66.08 43.65 -6.02
N ALA A 149 65.64 43.37 -4.78
CA ALA A 149 64.76 42.23 -4.49
C ALA A 149 63.38 42.36 -5.14
N ASP A 150 62.80 43.57 -5.19
CA ASP A 150 61.55 43.83 -5.93
C ASP A 150 61.69 43.42 -7.41
N ILE A 151 62.79 43.84 -8.07
CA ILE A 151 63.06 43.55 -9.48
C ILE A 151 63.30 42.05 -9.69
N GLU A 152 64.18 41.44 -8.89
CA GLU A 152 64.52 40.00 -8.97
C GLU A 152 63.31 39.08 -8.75
N ALA A 153 62.38 39.47 -7.87
CA ALA A 153 61.17 38.69 -7.57
C ALA A 153 59.97 39.01 -8.50
N GLY A 154 60.05 40.04 -9.34
CA GLY A 154 58.92 40.51 -10.16
C GLY A 154 57.78 41.16 -9.34
N THR A 155 58.11 41.73 -8.18
CA THR A 155 57.16 42.29 -7.19
C THR A 155 57.40 43.79 -6.95
N GLY A 156 56.63 44.39 -6.04
CA GLY A 156 56.64 45.82 -5.77
C GLY A 156 56.18 46.64 -6.98
N PHE A 157 56.64 47.89 -7.08
CA PHE A 157 56.44 48.69 -8.29
C PHE A 157 57.48 48.32 -9.36
N HIS A 158 58.75 48.24 -8.99
CA HIS A 158 59.86 48.10 -9.95
C HIS A 158 59.87 46.74 -10.66
N GLY A 159 59.61 45.62 -9.98
CA GLY A 159 59.54 44.30 -10.63
C GLY A 159 58.30 44.09 -11.50
N ARG A 160 57.26 44.91 -11.33
CA ARG A 160 56.05 44.89 -12.16
C ARG A 160 56.18 45.72 -13.44
N LEU A 161 57.18 46.60 -13.55
CA LEU A 161 57.42 47.42 -14.74
C LEU A 161 57.98 46.58 -15.90
N LYS A 162 57.36 46.73 -17.08
CA LYS A 162 57.80 46.00 -18.28
C LYS A 162 59.24 46.35 -18.68
N ASN A 163 60.04 45.29 -18.83
CA ASN A 163 61.44 45.32 -19.22
C ASN A 163 62.33 46.10 -18.24
N MET A 164 62.02 46.07 -16.93
CA MET A 164 62.82 46.80 -15.92
C MET A 164 64.30 46.37 -15.89
N GLU A 165 64.59 45.09 -16.16
CA GLU A 165 65.95 44.55 -16.28
C GLU A 165 66.77 45.22 -17.41
N GLU A 166 66.11 45.63 -18.49
CA GLU A 166 66.74 46.27 -19.66
C GLU A 166 66.88 47.80 -19.51
N ARG A 167 66.05 48.41 -18.65
CA ARG A 167 66.01 49.87 -18.41
C ARG A 167 67.15 50.30 -17.51
N LYS A 168 67.73 51.48 -17.74
CA LYS A 168 68.77 52.02 -16.84
C LYS A 168 68.09 52.86 -15.76
N CYS A 169 68.50 52.69 -14.50
CA CYS A 169 67.88 53.40 -13.36
C CYS A 169 67.84 54.93 -13.57
N LYS A 170 68.92 55.47 -14.17
CA LYS A 170 69.08 56.88 -14.55
C LYS A 170 68.09 57.41 -15.61
N ASP A 171 67.37 56.53 -16.30
CA ASP A 171 66.40 56.91 -17.35
C ASP A 171 65.08 57.41 -16.73
N CYS A 172 64.82 57.06 -15.46
CA CYS A 172 63.72 57.58 -14.65
C CYS A 172 64.24 58.42 -13.47
N HIS A 173 65.25 57.94 -12.74
CA HIS A 173 65.79 58.60 -11.55
C HIS A 173 66.92 59.57 -11.92
N GLY A 174 66.58 60.86 -12.00
CA GLY A 174 67.55 61.92 -12.27
C GLY A 174 68.39 62.31 -11.04
N GLU A 175 69.68 62.53 -11.25
CA GLU A 175 70.64 62.93 -10.22
C GLU A 175 71.47 64.15 -10.70
N HIS A 176 72.20 64.82 -9.81
CA HIS A 176 72.89 66.11 -10.04
C HIS A 176 71.96 67.28 -10.35
N LYS A 177 70.66 67.16 -10.03
CA LYS A 177 69.62 68.16 -10.29
C LYS A 177 69.32 69.07 -9.08
N GLY A 178 70.18 69.06 -8.06
CA GLY A 178 70.06 69.89 -6.87
C GLY A 178 69.26 69.25 -5.73
N ARG A 179 69.45 69.76 -4.51
CA ARG A 179 68.94 69.21 -3.24
C ARG A 179 67.45 68.85 -3.25
N ARG A 180 66.63 69.66 -3.93
CA ARG A 180 65.16 69.59 -3.93
C ARG A 180 64.56 68.88 -5.14
N PHE A 181 65.37 68.29 -6.02
CA PHE A 181 64.83 67.51 -7.14
C PHE A 181 64.09 66.27 -6.61
N ASP A 182 62.84 66.06 -7.06
CA ASP A 182 62.15 64.81 -6.78
C ASP A 182 62.71 63.70 -7.68
N ILE A 183 63.59 62.87 -7.10
CA ILE A 183 64.17 61.70 -7.76
C ILE A 183 63.16 60.57 -7.94
N MET A 184 62.04 60.55 -7.20
CA MET A 184 61.01 59.51 -7.33
C MET A 184 60.04 59.80 -8.48
N GLY A 185 59.68 61.07 -8.69
CA GLY A 185 58.82 61.49 -9.82
C GLY A 185 57.40 60.92 -9.77
N LEU A 186 56.90 60.64 -8.56
CA LEU A 186 55.65 59.90 -8.34
C LEU A 186 54.44 60.85 -8.38
N ASP A 187 53.91 61.08 -9.58
CA ASP A 187 52.59 61.69 -9.74
C ASP A 187 51.52 60.78 -9.14
N LYS A 188 50.71 61.33 -8.23
CA LYS A 188 49.65 60.63 -7.50
C LYS A 188 48.31 60.62 -8.25
N GLU A 189 48.12 61.51 -9.21
CA GLU A 189 46.89 61.61 -10.00
C GLU A 189 46.89 60.61 -11.17
N THR A 190 48.07 60.30 -11.72
CA THR A 190 48.23 59.35 -12.84
C THR A 190 48.83 57.99 -12.45
N PHE A 191 49.05 57.71 -11.16
CA PHE A 191 49.66 56.45 -10.71
C PHE A 191 48.79 55.21 -11.01
N ASP A 192 49.37 54.25 -11.74
CA ASP A 192 48.67 53.06 -12.22
C ASP A 192 48.99 51.81 -11.38
N HIS A 193 48.07 51.47 -10.49
CA HIS A 193 48.13 50.26 -9.64
C HIS A 193 48.20 48.92 -10.40
N ARG A 194 47.96 48.87 -11.71
CA ARG A 194 48.23 47.67 -12.53
C ARG A 194 49.72 47.29 -12.54
N ASN A 195 50.59 48.22 -12.19
CA ASN A 195 52.03 48.02 -12.04
C ASN A 195 52.43 47.81 -10.56
N THR A 196 51.55 47.23 -9.74
CA THR A 196 51.81 46.94 -8.32
C THR A 196 51.28 45.55 -7.93
N ASP A 197 51.66 45.06 -6.75
CA ASP A 197 51.16 43.78 -6.22
C ASP A 197 49.68 43.82 -5.79
N PHE A 198 49.10 45.02 -5.60
CA PHE A 198 47.69 45.20 -5.23
C PHE A 198 46.90 45.90 -6.35
N LEU A 199 46.34 45.09 -7.25
CA LEU A 199 45.45 45.56 -8.30
C LEU A 199 44.10 45.98 -7.70
N LEU A 200 43.84 47.30 -7.70
CA LEU A 200 42.54 47.87 -7.32
C LEU A 200 41.41 47.31 -8.22
N LYS A 201 40.32 46.89 -7.60
CA LYS A 201 39.12 46.34 -8.27
C LYS A 201 37.84 46.77 -7.56
N GLY A 202 36.74 46.83 -8.33
CA GLY A 202 35.42 47.16 -7.81
C GLY A 202 35.43 48.52 -7.09
N GLU A 203 34.89 48.57 -5.87
CA GLU A 203 34.77 49.82 -5.12
C GLU A 203 36.13 50.38 -4.66
N HIS A 204 37.19 49.58 -4.59
CA HIS A 204 38.55 50.06 -4.28
C HIS A 204 39.10 51.04 -5.34
N LEU A 205 38.54 51.06 -6.55
CA LEU A 205 38.88 52.04 -7.59
C LEU A 205 38.40 53.47 -7.26
N LYS A 206 37.60 53.65 -6.20
CA LYS A 206 37.01 54.92 -5.76
C LYS A 206 37.55 55.37 -4.38
N VAL A 207 38.60 54.74 -3.88
CA VAL A 207 39.11 54.96 -2.52
C VAL A 207 40.32 55.88 -2.53
N GLU A 208 40.21 56.99 -1.80
CA GLU A 208 41.29 57.95 -1.55
C GLU A 208 42.58 57.26 -1.09
N CYS A 209 43.72 57.56 -1.74
CA CYS A 209 45.00 56.90 -1.49
C CYS A 209 45.44 56.94 -0.02
N ALA A 210 45.08 58.00 0.70
CA ALA A 210 45.37 58.18 2.12
C ALA A 210 44.72 57.12 3.02
N ARG A 211 43.59 56.53 2.61
CA ARG A 211 42.92 55.44 3.36
C ARG A 211 43.67 54.12 3.30
N CYS A 212 44.47 53.88 2.27
CA CYS A 212 45.24 52.65 2.09
C CYS A 212 46.68 52.77 2.59
N HIS A 213 47.33 53.93 2.41
CA HIS A 213 48.75 54.11 2.72
C HIS A 213 49.04 54.89 4.02
N GLY A 214 48.06 55.66 4.53
CA GLY A 214 48.18 56.43 5.77
C GLY A 214 49.25 57.54 5.74
N SER A 215 49.58 58.08 6.91
CA SER A 215 50.57 59.15 7.09
C SER A 215 51.75 58.67 7.94
N GLY A 216 52.81 58.15 7.30
CA GLY A 216 54.08 57.81 7.95
C GLY A 216 54.76 56.53 7.44
N ASN A 217 54.00 55.60 6.87
CA ASN A 217 54.54 54.38 6.26
C ASN A 217 55.06 54.66 4.83
N LYS A 218 55.97 53.82 4.31
CA LYS A 218 56.27 53.85 2.88
C LYS A 218 55.05 53.33 2.10
N TYR A 219 54.78 53.88 0.92
CA TYR A 219 53.71 53.39 0.04
C TYR A 219 53.79 51.87 -0.25
N ARG A 220 55.03 51.33 -0.32
CA ARG A 220 55.32 49.91 -0.54
C ARG A 220 54.98 48.95 0.61
N ASP A 221 54.70 49.46 1.81
CA ASP A 221 54.52 48.65 3.03
C ASP A 221 53.02 48.50 3.42
N ALA A 222 52.10 48.89 2.54
CA ALA A 222 50.66 48.78 2.78
C ALA A 222 50.16 47.32 2.78
N SER A 223 49.25 46.98 3.69
CA SER A 223 48.77 45.60 3.82
C SER A 223 47.73 45.23 2.76
N HIS A 224 47.88 44.06 2.16
CA HIS A 224 46.89 43.48 1.23
C HIS A 224 45.80 42.65 1.95
N GLN A 225 45.84 42.55 3.28
CA GLN A 225 44.89 41.74 4.07
C GLN A 225 43.61 42.53 4.37
N CYS A 226 42.45 42.00 3.97
CA CYS A 226 41.15 42.66 4.12
C CYS A 226 40.87 43.11 5.57
N SER A 227 41.15 42.26 6.55
CA SER A 227 40.91 42.51 7.98
C SER A 227 41.83 43.57 8.61
N VAL A 228 42.89 44.03 7.92
CA VAL A 228 43.71 45.15 8.38
C VAL A 228 43.05 46.50 8.07
N CYS A 229 42.35 46.60 6.94
CA CYS A 229 41.68 47.84 6.51
C CYS A 229 40.19 47.89 6.89
N HIS A 230 39.50 46.74 6.86
CA HIS A 230 38.05 46.62 7.09
C HIS A 230 37.71 46.02 8.45
N LYS A 231 38.57 46.20 9.45
CA LYS A 231 38.39 45.66 10.80
C LYS A 231 37.09 46.14 11.46
N ASP A 232 36.78 47.43 11.31
CA ASP A 232 35.63 48.07 11.95
C ASP A 232 34.35 47.96 11.11
N ASP A 233 34.47 47.51 9.85
CA ASP A 233 33.35 47.15 8.96
C ASP A 233 32.84 45.70 9.22
N GLU A 234 33.58 44.90 10.00
CA GLU A 234 33.41 43.44 10.14
C GLU A 234 32.24 43.05 11.06
N PRO A 235 31.10 42.54 10.54
CA PRO A 235 29.91 42.32 11.36
C PRO A 235 29.86 40.93 12.02
N HIS A 236 30.80 40.02 11.72
CA HIS A 236 30.77 38.64 12.20
C HIS A 236 31.59 38.41 13.48
N GLU A 237 32.13 39.47 14.09
CA GLU A 237 32.87 39.46 15.36
C GLU A 237 34.08 38.51 15.33
N GLY A 238 34.77 38.43 14.19
CA GLY A 238 35.91 37.53 13.95
C GLY A 238 35.55 36.04 13.85
N ARG A 239 34.28 35.65 14.04
CA ARG A 239 33.83 34.24 14.14
C ARG A 239 34.05 33.43 12.84
N LEU A 240 34.27 34.10 11.72
CA LEU A 240 34.54 33.52 10.40
C LEU A 240 36.03 33.48 10.01
N GLY A 241 36.90 34.28 10.64
CA GLY A 241 38.31 34.43 10.27
C GLY A 241 38.54 35.27 9.00
N ASP A 242 39.80 35.50 8.65
CA ASP A 242 40.25 36.54 7.70
C ASP A 242 39.95 36.27 6.21
N LYS A 243 39.34 35.13 5.86
CA LYS A 243 39.03 34.75 4.47
C LYS A 243 37.75 35.42 3.95
N CYS A 244 37.72 36.75 3.98
CA CYS A 244 36.57 37.55 3.54
C CYS A 244 36.08 37.18 2.12
N THR A 245 37.00 36.81 1.23
CA THR A 245 36.74 36.40 -0.16
C THR A 245 36.00 35.07 -0.34
N ASP A 246 35.86 34.25 0.72
CA ASP A 246 35.07 33.02 0.67
C ASP A 246 33.55 33.33 0.64
N CYS A 247 33.15 34.57 0.95
CA CYS A 247 31.76 35.04 1.01
C CYS A 247 31.50 36.38 0.30
N HIS A 248 32.45 37.33 0.35
CA HIS A 248 32.33 38.68 -0.23
C HIS A 248 33.29 38.86 -1.41
N SER A 249 33.25 40.03 -2.07
CA SER A 249 34.21 40.40 -3.12
C SER A 249 34.39 41.92 -3.23
N GLU A 250 35.40 42.35 -3.98
CA GLU A 250 35.79 43.75 -4.16
C GLU A 250 34.70 44.63 -4.80
N ALA A 251 33.65 44.02 -5.38
CA ALA A 251 32.45 44.71 -5.87
C ALA A 251 31.55 45.28 -4.77
N GLY A 252 31.72 44.84 -3.51
CA GLY A 252 31.06 45.43 -2.35
C GLY A 252 30.49 44.41 -1.36
N TRP A 253 30.48 44.76 -0.07
CA TRP A 253 30.09 43.87 1.03
C TRP A 253 28.66 43.31 0.95
N ARG A 254 27.76 43.98 0.22
CA ARG A 254 26.37 43.52 -0.02
C ARG A 254 26.27 42.39 -1.05
N GLU A 255 27.27 42.20 -1.92
CA GLU A 255 27.32 41.07 -2.84
C GLU A 255 27.88 39.83 -2.16
N LEU A 256 26.98 38.89 -1.82
CA LEU A 256 27.35 37.60 -1.24
C LEU A 256 27.53 36.55 -2.36
N LYS A 257 28.71 35.94 -2.41
CA LYS A 257 29.12 34.91 -3.38
C LYS A 257 29.26 33.51 -2.74
N PHE A 258 28.66 33.32 -1.57
CA PHE A 258 28.64 32.04 -0.84
C PHE A 258 27.63 31.05 -1.44
N ASP A 259 28.13 29.95 -2.00
CA ASP A 259 27.32 28.92 -2.65
C ASP A 259 26.92 27.79 -1.68
N HIS A 260 25.64 27.77 -1.30
CA HIS A 260 25.06 26.74 -0.45
C HIS A 260 25.03 25.34 -1.08
N ALA A 261 25.14 25.18 -2.39
CA ALA A 261 25.20 23.86 -3.04
C ALA A 261 26.47 23.08 -2.69
N LYS A 262 27.53 23.77 -2.26
CA LYS A 262 28.78 23.18 -1.73
C LYS A 262 28.67 22.71 -0.27
N THR A 263 27.54 22.96 0.39
CA THR A 263 27.34 22.64 1.81
C THR A 263 26.56 21.34 2.03
N ARG A 264 26.45 20.91 3.29
CA ARG A 264 25.60 19.77 3.70
C ARG A 264 24.10 20.11 3.78
N PHE A 265 23.67 21.28 3.28
CA PHE A 265 22.28 21.70 3.19
C PHE A 265 22.05 22.67 1.99
N PRO A 266 21.93 22.14 0.76
CA PRO A 266 21.64 22.96 -0.41
C PRO A 266 20.27 23.65 -0.30
N LEU A 267 20.22 24.97 -0.49
CA LEU A 267 18.98 25.74 -0.44
C LEU A 267 18.10 25.44 -1.66
N THR A 268 16.88 24.94 -1.41
CA THR A 268 15.92 24.51 -2.43
C THR A 268 14.55 25.13 -2.23
N ALA A 269 13.85 25.39 -3.34
CA ALA A 269 12.62 26.18 -3.39
C ALA A 269 12.79 27.51 -2.60
N SER A 270 11.78 27.92 -1.84
CA SER A 270 11.75 29.18 -1.09
C SER A 270 12.89 29.38 -0.07
N HIS A 271 13.65 28.33 0.28
CA HIS A 271 14.84 28.48 1.14
C HIS A 271 15.96 29.27 0.45
N LYS A 272 15.95 29.41 -0.88
CA LYS A 272 16.93 30.22 -1.62
C LYS A 272 16.83 31.71 -1.30
N ASP A 273 15.63 32.17 -0.96
CA ASP A 273 15.29 33.58 -0.79
C ASP A 273 15.29 34.00 0.69
N VAL A 274 15.70 33.09 1.58
CA VAL A 274 15.73 33.29 3.04
C VAL A 274 17.02 34.00 3.46
N ALA A 275 16.89 35.16 4.11
CA ALA A 275 18.01 35.90 4.66
C ALA A 275 18.81 35.07 5.69
N CYS A 276 20.14 35.17 5.64
CA CYS A 276 21.05 34.26 6.36
C CYS A 276 20.75 34.15 7.87
N GLY A 277 20.40 35.26 8.53
CA GLY A 277 20.11 35.29 9.98
C GLY A 277 18.91 34.43 10.40
N ASN A 278 17.97 34.14 9.50
CA ASN A 278 16.81 33.28 9.78
C ASN A 278 17.20 31.80 9.89
N CYS A 279 18.32 31.41 9.27
CA CYS A 279 18.92 30.07 9.40
C CYS A 279 20.10 30.05 10.39
N HIS A 280 20.82 31.18 10.50
CA HIS A 280 22.02 31.36 11.31
C HIS A 280 21.79 32.43 12.41
N PRO A 281 20.98 32.12 13.45
CA PRO A 281 20.85 33.01 14.60
C PRO A 281 22.23 33.27 15.22
N ASP A 282 22.37 34.45 15.85
CA ASP A 282 23.61 34.92 16.47
C ASP A 282 24.84 34.88 15.55
N ARG A 283 24.62 34.96 14.22
CA ARG A 283 25.66 34.81 13.18
C ARG A 283 26.44 33.48 13.32
N ARG A 284 25.80 32.42 13.83
CA ARG A 284 26.40 31.07 13.94
C ARG A 284 26.28 30.30 12.62
N PHE A 285 27.32 30.39 11.81
CA PHE A 285 27.45 29.66 10.53
C PHE A 285 27.97 28.21 10.66
N LYS A 286 28.46 27.82 11.84
CA LYS A 286 28.97 26.46 12.12
C LYS A 286 27.96 25.63 12.90
N GLU A 287 27.74 24.39 12.47
CA GLU A 287 26.89 23.38 13.13
C GLU A 287 25.38 23.71 13.19
N THR A 288 24.91 24.63 12.36
CA THR A 288 23.48 24.93 12.19
C THR A 288 22.65 23.67 11.96
N ALA A 289 21.48 23.60 12.60
CA ALA A 289 20.61 22.43 12.52
C ALA A 289 20.04 22.25 11.09
N ARG A 290 20.07 21.01 10.59
CA ARG A 290 19.71 20.66 9.19
C ARG A 290 18.46 19.79 9.08
N ASN A 291 17.76 19.54 10.19
CA ASN A 291 16.46 18.85 10.18
C ASN A 291 15.34 19.88 10.16
N CYS A 292 14.28 19.63 9.38
CA CYS A 292 13.21 20.60 9.16
C CYS A 292 12.57 21.08 10.49
N TYR A 293 12.37 20.16 11.43
CA TYR A 293 11.73 20.45 12.73
C TYR A 293 12.50 21.46 13.58
N ALA A 294 13.83 21.55 13.47
CA ALA A 294 14.62 22.52 14.24
C ALA A 294 14.32 23.98 13.89
N CYS A 295 13.88 24.27 12.66
CA CYS A 295 13.49 25.61 12.22
C CYS A 295 11.96 25.76 12.10
N HIS A 296 11.25 24.70 11.70
CA HIS A 296 9.81 24.73 11.44
C HIS A 296 8.95 24.17 12.57
N GLY A 297 9.51 23.68 13.69
CA GLY A 297 8.74 23.10 14.80
C GLY A 297 7.74 24.06 15.45
N ILE A 298 7.99 25.37 15.40
CA ILE A 298 7.06 26.43 15.83
C ILE A 298 5.86 26.56 14.87
N ASN A 299 6.07 26.20 13.60
CA ASN A 299 5.11 26.30 12.49
C ASN A 299 4.56 24.92 12.07
N ASP A 300 4.77 23.89 12.90
CA ASP A 300 4.33 22.53 12.60
C ASP A 300 2.84 22.36 12.90
N ILE A 301 2.03 22.30 11.85
CA ILE A 301 0.57 22.11 11.92
C ILE A 301 0.18 20.79 12.60
N HIS A 302 1.10 19.83 12.71
CA HIS A 302 0.87 18.56 13.39
C HIS A 302 1.22 18.59 14.88
N ALA A 303 1.69 19.73 15.41
CA ALA A 303 2.16 19.90 16.80
C ALA A 303 3.14 18.81 17.28
N GLY A 304 3.99 18.28 16.39
CA GLY A 304 4.94 17.20 16.65
C GLY A 304 4.36 15.78 16.62
N HIS A 305 3.05 15.58 16.44
CA HIS A 305 2.44 14.25 16.43
C HIS A 305 2.92 13.38 15.25
N MET A 306 3.30 13.97 14.12
CA MET A 306 3.85 13.25 12.95
C MET A 306 5.38 13.02 13.02
N GLY A 307 5.99 13.20 14.21
CA GLY A 307 7.42 13.04 14.40
C GLY A 307 8.24 14.17 13.76
N ARG A 308 9.51 13.91 13.45
CA ARG A 308 10.47 14.94 12.95
C ARG A 308 10.98 14.70 11.53
N GLN A 309 10.65 13.57 10.92
CA GLN A 309 11.12 13.17 9.57
C GLN A 309 10.25 13.78 8.45
N CYS A 310 10.16 15.11 8.44
CA CYS A 310 9.27 15.86 7.54
C CYS A 310 9.55 15.56 6.05
N ASP A 311 10.80 15.22 5.72
CA ASP A 311 11.28 14.85 4.37
C ASP A 311 10.67 13.57 3.79
N LYS A 312 10.05 12.72 4.63
CA LYS A 312 9.34 11.52 4.18
C LYS A 312 7.99 11.88 3.57
N CYS A 313 7.28 12.82 4.19
CA CYS A 313 5.93 13.20 3.80
C CYS A 313 5.90 14.42 2.89
N HIS A 314 6.76 15.42 3.11
CA HIS A 314 6.75 16.70 2.40
C HIS A 314 7.96 16.88 1.46
N GLU A 315 7.88 17.88 0.59
CA GLU A 315 8.98 18.37 -0.25
C GLU A 315 9.07 19.89 -0.17
N THR A 316 10.28 20.45 -0.23
CA THR A 316 10.49 21.91 -0.18
C THR A 316 9.79 22.64 -1.33
N THR A 317 9.57 21.97 -2.45
CA THR A 317 8.90 22.49 -3.67
C THR A 317 7.37 22.47 -3.60
N LYS A 318 6.75 21.64 -2.76
CA LYS A 318 5.29 21.36 -2.76
C LYS A 318 4.73 21.11 -1.36
N TRP A 319 5.23 21.82 -0.34
CA TRP A 319 4.99 21.54 1.09
C TRP A 319 3.54 21.20 1.48
N THR A 320 2.56 21.93 0.93
CA THR A 320 1.12 21.77 1.23
C THR A 320 0.46 20.51 0.63
N ARG A 321 1.16 19.74 -0.20
CA ARG A 321 0.72 18.43 -0.70
C ARG A 321 1.76 17.38 -0.36
N PRO A 322 1.53 16.49 0.63
CA PRO A 322 2.47 15.43 0.92
C PRO A 322 2.62 14.48 -0.27
N LYS A 323 3.83 13.97 -0.49
CA LYS A 323 4.16 12.95 -1.50
C LYS A 323 3.89 11.51 -1.03
N PHE A 324 3.71 11.35 0.28
CA PHE A 324 3.51 10.07 0.95
C PHE A 324 2.15 9.50 0.58
N ASP A 325 2.14 8.24 0.15
CA ASP A 325 0.95 7.50 -0.25
C ASP A 325 0.94 6.16 0.50
N HIS A 326 -0.02 5.97 1.40
CA HIS A 326 -0.18 4.74 2.17
C HIS A 326 -0.23 3.47 1.31
N ARG A 327 -0.72 3.56 0.06
CA ARG A 327 -0.84 2.43 -0.87
C ARG A 327 0.48 2.00 -1.49
N ARG A 328 1.47 2.90 -1.53
CA ARG A 328 2.81 2.69 -2.10
C ARG A 328 3.88 2.52 -1.04
N ASP A 329 3.79 3.31 0.02
CA ASP A 329 4.87 3.51 1.00
C ASP A 329 4.66 2.70 2.30
N THR A 330 3.54 1.98 2.44
CA THR A 330 3.24 1.18 3.64
C THR A 330 2.65 -0.19 3.31
N SER A 331 2.72 -1.12 4.26
CA SER A 331 2.09 -2.44 4.18
C SER A 331 0.57 -2.42 4.47
N PHE A 332 -0.04 -1.25 4.72
CA PHE A 332 -1.47 -1.10 4.97
C PHE A 332 -2.08 -0.09 3.99
N PRO A 333 -2.50 -0.55 2.79
CA PRO A 333 -2.97 0.33 1.74
C PRO A 333 -4.38 0.89 2.03
N LEU A 334 -4.44 2.18 2.38
CA LEU A 334 -5.71 2.89 2.57
C LEU A 334 -6.52 2.89 1.26
N THR A 335 -7.64 2.17 1.27
CA THR A 335 -8.46 1.87 0.10
C THR A 335 -9.95 1.95 0.43
N GLY A 336 -10.77 2.13 -0.60
CA GLY A 336 -12.22 2.26 -0.45
C GLY A 336 -12.61 3.46 0.42
N LYS A 337 -13.32 3.22 1.52
CA LYS A 337 -13.71 4.28 2.46
C LYS A 337 -12.54 4.86 3.26
N HIS A 338 -11.45 4.10 3.45
CA HIS A 338 -10.27 4.54 4.21
C HIS A 338 -9.38 5.51 3.45
N ASP A 339 -9.57 5.65 2.13
CA ASP A 339 -8.83 6.53 1.22
C ASP A 339 -8.77 8.02 1.64
N LYS A 340 -9.72 8.44 2.49
CA LYS A 340 -9.88 9.83 2.95
C LYS A 340 -9.93 9.98 4.47
N VAL A 341 -9.46 8.96 5.20
CA VAL A 341 -9.34 9.05 6.66
C VAL A 341 -8.17 9.96 7.02
N SER A 342 -8.30 10.75 8.08
CA SER A 342 -7.20 11.58 8.58
C SER A 342 -6.15 10.72 9.31
N CYS A 343 -4.87 11.09 9.23
CA CYS A 343 -3.77 10.33 9.82
C CYS A 343 -3.96 10.14 11.34
N GLU A 344 -4.46 11.17 12.01
CA GLU A 344 -4.74 11.25 13.45
C GLU A 344 -5.89 10.32 13.89
N SER A 345 -6.70 9.83 12.96
CA SER A 345 -7.72 8.82 13.25
C SER A 345 -7.06 7.51 13.71
N CYS A 346 -5.96 7.12 13.05
CA CYS A 346 -5.22 5.88 13.34
C CYS A 346 -3.99 6.15 14.23
N HIS A 347 -3.14 7.11 13.86
CA HIS A 347 -1.90 7.42 14.58
C HIS A 347 -2.14 8.45 15.67
N LYS A 348 -1.98 8.07 16.94
CA LYS A 348 -2.08 8.99 18.09
C LYS A 348 -0.73 9.60 18.49
N ALA A 349 0.36 8.93 18.10
CA ALA A 349 1.75 9.33 18.31
C ALA A 349 2.56 9.17 17.01
N ASP A 350 3.85 9.52 17.08
CA ASP A 350 4.85 9.47 15.99
C ASP A 350 4.72 8.20 15.11
N PRO A 351 4.24 8.31 13.85
CA PRO A 351 4.04 7.17 12.94
C PRO A 351 5.30 6.39 12.60
N PHE A 352 6.49 6.97 12.83
CA PHE A 352 7.78 6.29 12.63
C PHE A 352 8.17 5.42 13.82
N ARG A 353 7.46 5.51 14.95
CA ARG A 353 7.70 4.76 16.19
C ARG A 353 6.50 3.93 16.64
N ASP A 354 5.31 4.49 16.57
CA ASP A 354 4.05 3.84 16.92
C ASP A 354 3.32 3.34 15.66
N LYS A 355 2.89 2.08 15.69
CA LYS A 355 2.27 1.38 14.56
C LYS A 355 0.94 0.78 15.01
N PRO A 356 -0.19 1.41 14.64
CA PRO A 356 -1.52 0.89 14.93
C PRO A 356 -1.71 -0.54 14.40
N ALA A 357 -2.49 -1.33 15.12
CA ALA A 357 -2.85 -2.68 14.69
C ALA A 357 -3.72 -2.64 13.41
N THR A 358 -3.36 -3.44 12.42
CA THR A 358 -3.95 -3.42 11.07
C THR A 358 -5.15 -4.34 10.88
N ALA A 359 -5.42 -5.24 11.83
CA ALA A 359 -6.59 -6.12 11.77
C ALA A 359 -7.87 -5.31 11.96
N CYS A 360 -8.89 -5.51 11.12
CA CYS A 360 -10.08 -4.65 11.06
C CYS A 360 -10.78 -4.49 12.43
N VAL A 361 -10.88 -5.59 13.19
CA VAL A 361 -11.45 -5.62 14.55
C VAL A 361 -10.76 -4.64 15.50
N SER A 362 -9.46 -4.35 15.35
CA SER A 362 -8.73 -3.42 16.23
C SER A 362 -9.27 -1.99 16.19
N CYS A 363 -10.00 -1.62 15.13
CA CYS A 363 -10.69 -0.35 14.99
C CYS A 363 -12.23 -0.51 15.05
N HIS A 364 -12.75 -1.65 14.57
CA HIS A 364 -14.17 -1.87 14.30
C HIS A 364 -14.85 -2.90 15.22
N GLU A 365 -14.25 -3.27 16.35
CA GLU A 365 -14.86 -4.15 17.38
C GLU A 365 -16.25 -3.67 17.84
N LYS A 366 -16.49 -2.36 17.84
CA LYS A 366 -17.79 -1.75 18.19
C LYS A 366 -18.78 -1.63 17.02
N ASP A 367 -18.31 -1.88 15.80
CA ASP A 367 -19.12 -1.89 14.57
C ASP A 367 -19.49 -3.32 14.14
N ASP A 368 -19.04 -4.35 14.87
CA ASP A 368 -19.29 -5.76 14.52
C ASP A 368 -20.70 -6.21 14.91
N GLU A 369 -21.64 -6.08 13.97
CA GLU A 369 -23.03 -6.57 14.07
C GLU A 369 -23.15 -8.08 14.36
N HIS A 370 -22.06 -8.84 14.28
CA HIS A 370 -22.03 -10.28 14.59
C HIS A 370 -21.75 -10.60 16.07
N GLU A 371 -21.30 -9.62 16.85
CA GLU A 371 -20.86 -9.77 18.25
C GLU A 371 -19.78 -10.87 18.40
N GLY A 372 -18.78 -10.85 17.52
CA GLY A 372 -17.65 -11.80 17.50
C GLY A 372 -17.95 -13.18 16.89
N ARG A 373 -19.23 -13.55 16.64
CA ARG A 373 -19.64 -14.88 16.15
C ARG A 373 -19.17 -15.24 14.73
N ARG A 374 -18.55 -14.29 14.02
CA ARG A 374 -17.91 -14.49 12.70
C ARG A 374 -16.39 -14.40 12.76
N GLY A 375 -15.80 -14.49 13.96
CA GLY A 375 -14.35 -14.44 14.14
C GLY A 375 -13.75 -13.06 13.87
N ARG A 376 -12.42 -12.99 13.79
CA ARG A 376 -11.66 -11.71 13.77
C ARG A 376 -11.07 -11.32 12.41
N ARG A 377 -11.19 -12.19 11.39
CA ARG A 377 -10.75 -11.93 10.01
C ARG A 377 -11.90 -11.37 9.18
N CYS A 378 -12.30 -10.13 9.47
CA CYS A 378 -13.44 -9.49 8.81
C CYS A 378 -13.25 -9.40 7.28
N ASP A 379 -12.01 -9.38 6.83
CA ASP A 379 -11.53 -9.37 5.44
C ASP A 379 -11.71 -10.69 4.68
N ASP A 380 -11.98 -11.82 5.36
CA ASP A 380 -12.43 -13.06 4.69
C ASP A 380 -13.78 -12.86 3.97
N CYS A 381 -14.60 -11.92 4.47
CA CYS A 381 -15.99 -11.73 4.05
C CYS A 381 -16.30 -10.33 3.55
N HIS A 382 -15.74 -9.27 4.14
CA HIS A 382 -16.10 -7.87 3.88
C HIS A 382 -14.96 -7.09 3.21
N THR A 383 -15.32 -6.04 2.47
CA THR A 383 -14.34 -5.22 1.73
C THR A 383 -14.18 -3.81 2.31
N PRO A 384 -13.01 -3.14 2.14
CA PRO A 384 -12.82 -1.72 2.48
C PRO A 384 -13.77 -0.74 1.77
N LEU A 385 -14.58 -1.20 0.81
CA LEU A 385 -15.66 -0.44 0.19
C LEU A 385 -16.90 -0.29 1.12
N GLY A 386 -17.02 -1.14 2.14
CA GLY A 386 -18.02 -1.07 3.21
C GLY A 386 -18.66 -2.42 3.55
N TRP A 387 -19.05 -2.61 4.81
CA TRP A 387 -19.54 -3.87 5.39
C TRP A 387 -20.60 -4.62 4.56
N ALA A 388 -21.60 -3.90 4.03
CA ALA A 388 -22.67 -4.48 3.20
C ALA A 388 -22.20 -5.02 1.82
N LYS A 389 -20.91 -4.90 1.46
CA LYS A 389 -20.31 -5.51 0.27
C LYS A 389 -19.47 -6.71 0.68
N THR A 390 -20.10 -7.87 0.68
CA THR A 390 -19.45 -9.16 0.94
C THR A 390 -18.84 -9.78 -0.32
N THR A 391 -17.70 -10.46 -0.17
CA THR A 391 -16.99 -11.21 -1.22
C THR A 391 -16.96 -12.72 -1.02
N PHE A 392 -17.46 -13.23 0.12
CA PHE A 392 -17.49 -14.66 0.40
C PHE A 392 -18.53 -15.39 -0.46
N ASP A 393 -18.10 -16.46 -1.13
CA ASP A 393 -18.93 -17.28 -2.03
C ASP A 393 -19.07 -18.71 -1.47
N HIS A 394 -20.32 -19.11 -1.20
CA HIS A 394 -20.62 -20.47 -0.73
C HIS A 394 -20.38 -21.56 -1.77
N ALA A 395 -20.33 -21.24 -3.07
CA ALA A 395 -20.03 -22.23 -4.11
C ALA A 395 -18.61 -22.83 -4.00
N GLN A 396 -17.70 -22.15 -3.30
CA GLN A 396 -16.35 -22.66 -2.98
C GLN A 396 -16.32 -23.58 -1.73
N THR A 397 -17.47 -23.86 -1.11
CA THR A 397 -17.57 -24.63 0.14
C THR A 397 -18.15 -26.02 -0.09
N ARG A 398 -18.13 -26.86 0.95
CA ARG A 398 -18.79 -28.17 0.95
C ARG A 398 -20.33 -28.11 0.90
N PHE A 399 -20.93 -26.92 1.02
CA PHE A 399 -22.38 -26.73 0.92
C PHE A 399 -22.72 -25.50 0.06
N PRO A 400 -22.67 -25.63 -1.29
CA PRO A 400 -23.08 -24.56 -2.19
C PRO A 400 -24.54 -24.15 -1.98
N LEU A 401 -24.77 -22.87 -1.67
CA LEU A 401 -26.12 -22.30 -1.54
C LEU A 401 -26.76 -22.17 -2.92
N ARG A 402 -27.59 -23.16 -3.26
CA ARG A 402 -28.26 -23.31 -4.56
C ARG A 402 -29.72 -23.69 -4.40
N ASN A 403 -30.50 -23.59 -5.49
CA ASN A 403 -31.93 -23.90 -5.52
C ASN A 403 -32.68 -23.22 -4.34
N SER A 404 -33.45 -23.96 -3.52
CA SER A 404 -34.21 -23.40 -2.39
C SER A 404 -33.34 -22.79 -1.28
N HIS A 405 -32.03 -23.11 -1.25
CA HIS A 405 -31.08 -22.57 -0.28
C HIS A 405 -30.34 -21.32 -0.76
N ALA A 406 -30.54 -20.88 -2.01
CA ALA A 406 -29.77 -19.79 -2.62
C ALA A 406 -29.95 -18.40 -1.94
N SER A 407 -30.99 -18.22 -1.14
CA SER A 407 -31.35 -16.95 -0.49
C SER A 407 -31.34 -16.99 1.06
N VAL A 408 -30.79 -18.05 1.67
CA VAL A 408 -30.70 -18.14 3.14
C VAL A 408 -29.67 -17.16 3.70
N THR A 409 -29.92 -16.63 4.89
CA THR A 409 -28.97 -15.76 5.58
C THR A 409 -27.92 -16.59 6.34
N CYS A 410 -26.72 -16.05 6.53
CA CYS A 410 -25.65 -16.74 7.26
C CYS A 410 -26.07 -17.17 8.68
N GLY A 411 -26.92 -16.40 9.35
CA GLY A 411 -27.47 -16.70 10.68
C GLY A 411 -28.49 -17.84 10.73
N SER A 412 -29.11 -18.19 9.59
CA SER A 412 -30.01 -19.36 9.50
C SER A 412 -29.27 -20.67 9.80
N CYS A 413 -28.00 -20.75 9.39
CA CYS A 413 -27.13 -21.91 9.57
C CYS A 413 -26.13 -21.71 10.73
N HIS A 414 -25.28 -20.67 10.65
CA HIS A 414 -24.20 -20.41 11.62
C HIS A 414 -24.74 -19.66 12.85
N LYS A 415 -25.41 -20.38 13.75
CA LYS A 415 -26.07 -19.82 14.94
C LYS A 415 -25.08 -19.47 16.07
N GLY A 416 -23.98 -20.21 16.20
CA GLY A 416 -22.90 -19.94 17.15
C GLY A 416 -21.62 -19.42 16.46
N ALA A 417 -20.46 -19.85 16.97
CA ALA A 417 -19.14 -19.42 16.53
C ALA A 417 -18.74 -20.11 15.22
N MET A 418 -18.85 -19.38 14.09
CA MET A 418 -18.78 -19.93 12.73
C MET A 418 -17.52 -20.79 12.41
N PHE A 419 -16.39 -20.52 13.05
CA PHE A 419 -15.12 -21.22 12.82
C PHE A 419 -14.81 -22.33 13.85
N GLU A 420 -15.63 -22.47 14.89
CA GLU A 420 -15.51 -23.50 15.94
C GLU A 420 -16.62 -24.55 15.80
N ASP A 421 -17.84 -24.10 15.47
CA ASP A 421 -19.01 -24.94 15.24
C ASP A 421 -18.85 -25.83 13.99
N LYS A 422 -18.76 -27.14 14.19
CA LYS A 422 -18.83 -28.13 13.10
C LYS A 422 -20.29 -28.39 12.70
N LEU A 423 -20.83 -27.53 11.84
CA LEU A 423 -22.15 -27.75 11.24
C LEU A 423 -22.18 -29.09 10.49
N SER A 424 -23.23 -29.89 10.76
CA SER A 424 -23.59 -31.02 9.92
C SER A 424 -24.16 -30.51 8.58
N LEU A 425 -24.02 -31.33 7.52
CA LEU A 425 -24.50 -31.02 6.18
C LEU A 425 -25.69 -31.90 5.76
N ASN A 426 -26.07 -32.89 6.60
CA ASN A 426 -27.19 -33.79 6.33
C ASN A 426 -28.52 -33.02 6.51
N CYS A 427 -29.48 -33.23 5.61
CA CYS A 427 -30.75 -32.50 5.57
C CYS A 427 -31.49 -32.48 6.91
N VAL A 428 -31.54 -33.62 7.62
CA VAL A 428 -32.21 -33.75 8.92
C VAL A 428 -31.67 -32.78 9.98
N SER A 429 -30.37 -32.42 9.95
CA SER A 429 -29.77 -31.55 10.97
C SER A 429 -30.29 -30.10 10.93
N CYS A 430 -30.91 -29.70 9.81
CA CYS A 430 -31.66 -28.45 9.69
C CYS A 430 -33.19 -28.65 9.67
N HIS A 431 -33.67 -29.82 9.25
CA HIS A 431 -35.09 -30.06 8.92
C HIS A 431 -35.79 -31.17 9.73
N GLU A 432 -35.19 -31.70 10.79
CA GLU A 432 -35.83 -32.63 11.74
C GLU A 432 -37.23 -32.17 12.17
N LYS A 433 -37.37 -30.88 12.53
CA LYS A 433 -38.65 -30.27 12.94
C LYS A 433 -39.63 -30.02 11.79
N ASN A 434 -39.22 -30.28 10.56
CA ASN A 434 -40.03 -30.18 9.34
C ASN A 434 -40.33 -31.55 8.72
N ASP A 435 -39.75 -32.64 9.23
CA ASP A 435 -39.93 -33.98 8.67
C ASP A 435 -41.34 -34.52 8.97
N PRO A 436 -42.18 -34.77 7.95
CA PRO A 436 -43.49 -35.38 8.17
C PRO A 436 -43.40 -36.86 8.49
N HIS A 437 -42.29 -37.53 8.15
CA HIS A 437 -42.10 -38.99 8.29
C HIS A 437 -41.62 -39.40 9.69
N LYS A 438 -41.39 -38.44 10.61
CA LYS A 438 -40.99 -38.68 12.01
C LYS A 438 -39.74 -39.58 12.14
N ASN A 439 -38.75 -39.37 11.28
CA ASN A 439 -37.51 -40.14 11.13
C ASN A 439 -37.67 -41.61 10.67
N GLN A 440 -38.86 -42.05 10.23
CA GLN A 440 -39.10 -43.46 9.86
C GLN A 440 -38.34 -43.91 8.59
N GLU A 441 -38.01 -42.98 7.69
CA GLU A 441 -37.27 -43.26 6.43
C GLU A 441 -35.76 -42.95 6.52
N GLY A 442 -35.25 -42.61 7.71
CA GLY A 442 -33.84 -42.29 7.96
C GLY A 442 -33.42 -40.86 7.60
N ASP A 443 -32.11 -40.58 7.63
CA ASP A 443 -31.54 -39.23 7.46
C ASP A 443 -31.12 -38.87 6.03
N ALA A 444 -31.01 -39.89 5.16
CA ALA A 444 -30.62 -39.79 3.75
C ALA A 444 -31.78 -39.29 2.85
N CYS A 445 -32.33 -38.12 3.19
CA CYS A 445 -33.50 -37.53 2.55
C CYS A 445 -33.33 -37.35 1.03
N GLU A 446 -32.09 -37.16 0.56
CA GLU A 446 -31.72 -36.94 -0.84
C GLU A 446 -31.94 -38.16 -1.75
N LYS A 447 -32.22 -39.34 -1.19
CA LYS A 447 -32.68 -40.52 -1.95
C LYS A 447 -34.03 -40.27 -2.64
N CYS A 448 -34.92 -39.53 -1.98
CA CYS A 448 -36.29 -39.30 -2.44
C CYS A 448 -36.57 -37.83 -2.75
N HIS A 449 -36.00 -36.87 -2.01
CA HIS A 449 -36.25 -35.44 -2.16
C HIS A 449 -35.08 -34.70 -2.82
N THR A 450 -35.33 -33.54 -3.42
CA THR A 450 -34.29 -32.69 -4.00
C THR A 450 -34.23 -31.33 -3.32
N ASP A 451 -33.06 -30.67 -3.35
CA ASP A 451 -32.87 -29.33 -2.79
C ASP A 451 -33.56 -28.21 -3.60
N ARG A 452 -34.32 -28.57 -4.65
CA ARG A 452 -35.33 -27.73 -5.32
C ARG A 452 -36.66 -27.65 -4.57
N GLY A 453 -36.86 -28.51 -3.57
CA GLY A 453 -38.01 -28.51 -2.68
C GLY A 453 -38.56 -29.91 -2.43
N TRP A 454 -39.08 -30.13 -1.22
CA TRP A 454 -39.58 -31.42 -0.72
C TRP A 454 -40.63 -32.11 -1.60
N ARG A 455 -41.37 -31.36 -2.43
CA ARG A 455 -42.40 -31.88 -3.35
C ARG A 455 -41.96 -31.87 -4.83
N VAL A 456 -40.69 -31.55 -5.12
CA VAL A 456 -40.18 -31.34 -6.49
C VAL A 456 -39.31 -32.50 -6.93
N GLY A 457 -39.82 -33.31 -7.87
CA GLY A 457 -39.11 -34.45 -8.43
C GLY A 457 -38.87 -35.56 -7.42
N VAL A 458 -39.90 -35.94 -6.65
CA VAL A 458 -39.78 -37.00 -5.65
C VAL A 458 -39.51 -38.34 -6.35
N ALA A 459 -38.34 -38.93 -6.09
CA ALA A 459 -37.85 -40.12 -6.78
C ALA A 459 -38.08 -41.38 -5.95
N PHE A 460 -39.19 -42.07 -6.22
CA PHE A 460 -39.49 -43.39 -5.65
C PHE A 460 -40.18 -44.26 -6.70
N SER A 461 -39.82 -45.55 -6.77
CA SER A 461 -40.48 -46.53 -7.64
C SER A 461 -41.04 -47.67 -6.79
N HIS A 462 -42.32 -47.95 -6.98
CA HIS A 462 -42.99 -49.09 -6.35
C HIS A 462 -42.59 -50.44 -6.96
N ASP A 463 -41.97 -50.46 -8.14
CA ASP A 463 -41.51 -51.68 -8.84
C ASP A 463 -40.45 -52.43 -8.01
N LEU A 464 -39.77 -51.73 -7.11
CA LEU A 464 -38.76 -52.26 -6.18
C LEU A 464 -39.35 -52.66 -4.81
N THR A 465 -40.67 -52.68 -4.66
CA THR A 465 -41.37 -52.90 -3.37
C THR A 465 -42.22 -54.17 -3.37
N ARG A 466 -42.77 -54.52 -2.20
CA ARG A 466 -43.75 -55.60 -2.05
C ARG A 466 -45.10 -55.36 -2.76
N PHE A 467 -45.32 -54.17 -3.32
CA PHE A 467 -46.56 -53.82 -4.03
C PHE A 467 -46.26 -52.91 -5.25
N PRO A 468 -45.83 -53.49 -6.38
CA PRO A 468 -45.68 -52.77 -7.64
C PRO A 468 -47.02 -52.18 -8.10
N LEU A 469 -47.05 -50.87 -8.33
CA LEU A 469 -48.25 -50.19 -8.83
C LEU A 469 -48.49 -50.63 -10.29
N THR A 470 -49.62 -51.29 -10.53
CA THR A 470 -49.97 -51.82 -11.86
C THR A 470 -51.38 -51.41 -12.26
N GLY A 471 -51.60 -51.32 -13.57
CA GLY A 471 -52.86 -50.81 -14.13
C GLY A 471 -53.15 -49.39 -13.68
N LEU A 472 -54.39 -49.14 -13.23
CA LEU A 472 -54.85 -47.80 -12.85
C LEU A 472 -54.13 -47.24 -11.61
N HIS A 473 -53.51 -48.08 -10.78
CA HIS A 473 -52.76 -47.63 -9.60
C HIS A 473 -51.46 -46.87 -9.95
N THR A 474 -50.97 -47.00 -11.19
CA THR A 474 -49.75 -46.32 -11.66
C THR A 474 -49.84 -44.79 -11.66
N ILE A 475 -51.06 -44.23 -11.66
CA ILE A 475 -51.33 -42.79 -11.66
C ILE A 475 -51.92 -42.28 -10.32
N THR A 476 -52.00 -43.15 -9.31
CA THR A 476 -52.54 -42.82 -7.99
C THR A 476 -51.56 -41.98 -7.18
N PRO A 477 -51.94 -40.80 -6.64
CA PRO A 477 -51.09 -40.02 -5.76
C PRO A 477 -50.72 -40.79 -4.48
N CYS A 478 -49.48 -40.68 -4.02
CA CYS A 478 -48.98 -41.43 -2.87
C CYS A 478 -49.85 -41.30 -1.60
N ALA A 479 -50.49 -40.14 -1.41
CA ALA A 479 -51.35 -39.84 -0.26
C ALA A 479 -52.68 -40.62 -0.23
N GLU A 480 -53.13 -41.21 -1.34
CA GLU A 480 -54.32 -42.07 -1.36
C GLU A 480 -54.04 -43.46 -0.74
N CYS A 481 -52.77 -43.90 -0.78
CA CYS A 481 -52.32 -45.17 -0.21
C CYS A 481 -51.63 -44.98 1.15
N HIS A 482 -50.76 -43.97 1.26
CA HIS A 482 -50.01 -43.64 2.47
C HIS A 482 -50.76 -42.58 3.28
N LEU A 483 -51.82 -43.01 3.96
CA LEU A 483 -52.70 -42.17 4.79
C LEU A 483 -52.03 -41.68 6.10
N GLY A 484 -50.86 -42.20 6.43
CA GLY A 484 -50.10 -41.86 7.64
C GLY A 484 -48.68 -41.35 7.33
N ALA A 485 -47.98 -40.92 8.39
CA ALA A 485 -46.56 -40.53 8.31
C ALA A 485 -45.63 -41.70 7.92
N SER A 486 -46.04 -42.92 8.28
CA SER A 486 -45.33 -44.17 7.99
C SER A 486 -45.69 -44.68 6.62
N PHE A 487 -44.72 -44.75 5.71
CA PHE A 487 -44.94 -45.32 4.37
C PHE A 487 -44.88 -46.85 4.41
N GLN A 488 -44.26 -47.43 5.43
CA GLN A 488 -44.02 -48.87 5.59
C GLN A 488 -45.28 -49.65 6.04
N ASP A 489 -46.24 -48.96 6.69
CA ASP A 489 -47.45 -49.54 7.26
C ASP A 489 -48.63 -49.66 6.28
N ALA A 490 -48.45 -49.30 5.00
CA ALA A 490 -49.49 -49.43 3.99
C ALA A 490 -49.89 -50.90 3.75
N GLU A 491 -51.17 -51.21 3.96
CA GLU A 491 -51.75 -52.52 3.66
C GLU A 491 -51.83 -52.75 2.14
N THR A 492 -51.60 -54.00 1.72
CA THR A 492 -51.46 -54.37 0.30
C THR A 492 -52.58 -55.29 -0.21
N GLN A 493 -53.61 -55.57 0.59
CA GLN A 493 -54.78 -56.34 0.15
C GLN A 493 -55.79 -55.41 -0.53
N CYS A 494 -56.38 -55.86 -1.65
CA CYS A 494 -57.36 -55.08 -2.40
C CYS A 494 -58.51 -54.55 -1.53
N VAL A 495 -59.00 -55.39 -0.60
CA VAL A 495 -60.09 -55.07 0.33
C VAL A 495 -59.74 -53.95 1.31
N SER A 496 -58.47 -53.74 1.67
CA SER A 496 -58.05 -52.71 2.64
C SER A 496 -58.41 -51.30 2.17
N CYS A 497 -58.27 -51.05 0.86
CA CYS A 497 -58.71 -49.82 0.21
C CYS A 497 -60.16 -49.93 -0.30
N HIS A 498 -60.49 -51.02 -0.99
CA HIS A 498 -61.72 -51.15 -1.78
C HIS A 498 -62.91 -51.82 -1.07
N ARG A 499 -62.88 -52.02 0.25
CA ARG A 499 -64.05 -52.53 1.03
C ARG A 499 -65.34 -51.74 0.80
N LYS A 500 -65.25 -50.46 0.44
CA LYS A 500 -66.42 -49.61 0.12
C LYS A 500 -66.91 -49.77 -1.32
N ASP A 501 -66.06 -50.25 -2.22
CA ASP A 501 -66.34 -50.41 -3.65
C ASP A 501 -66.79 -51.84 -4.00
N ASP A 502 -66.53 -52.82 -3.13
CA ASP A 502 -66.90 -54.22 -3.30
C ASP A 502 -68.43 -54.43 -3.21
N PRO A 503 -69.14 -54.77 -4.31
CA PRO A 503 -70.57 -55.03 -4.28
C PRO A 503 -70.92 -56.40 -3.66
N HIS A 504 -69.92 -57.24 -3.35
CA HIS A 504 -70.12 -58.57 -2.78
C HIS A 504 -70.06 -58.57 -1.24
N GLY A 505 -69.55 -57.50 -0.61
CA GLY A 505 -69.46 -57.38 0.85
C GLY A 505 -68.58 -58.45 1.51
N GLU A 506 -67.40 -58.71 0.95
CA GLU A 506 -66.46 -59.79 1.30
C GLU A 506 -67.04 -61.23 1.17
N ALA A 507 -68.27 -61.41 0.66
CA ALA A 507 -68.92 -62.73 0.61
C ALA A 507 -68.26 -63.74 -0.34
N LEU A 508 -67.44 -63.29 -1.29
CA LEU A 508 -66.64 -64.12 -2.19
C LEU A 508 -65.17 -64.26 -1.74
N GLY A 509 -64.87 -63.91 -0.48
CA GLY A 509 -63.50 -63.87 0.04
C GLY A 509 -62.75 -62.59 -0.33
N ARG A 510 -61.46 -62.51 0.02
CA ARG A 510 -60.65 -61.29 -0.11
C ARG A 510 -59.70 -61.25 -1.32
N ASN A 511 -59.56 -62.37 -2.00
CA ASN A 511 -58.64 -62.58 -3.11
C ASN A 511 -59.25 -62.06 -4.43
N CYS A 512 -59.50 -60.75 -4.49
CA CYS A 512 -60.15 -60.06 -5.60
C CYS A 512 -59.47 -60.30 -6.96
N GLU A 513 -58.15 -60.48 -6.95
CA GLU A 513 -57.28 -60.71 -8.11
C GLU A 513 -57.52 -62.04 -8.82
N ARG A 514 -58.23 -62.99 -8.19
CA ARG A 514 -58.72 -64.20 -8.86
C ARG A 514 -59.74 -63.94 -9.95
N CYS A 515 -60.43 -62.79 -9.89
CA CYS A 515 -61.48 -62.42 -10.83
C CYS A 515 -61.17 -61.09 -11.52
N HIS A 516 -60.91 -60.04 -10.75
CA HIS A 516 -60.75 -58.67 -11.20
C HIS A 516 -59.28 -58.33 -11.46
N THR A 517 -59.02 -57.38 -12.36
CA THR A 517 -57.66 -56.93 -12.68
C THR A 517 -57.40 -55.50 -12.20
N PRO A 518 -56.14 -55.11 -11.89
CA PRO A 518 -55.76 -53.74 -11.58
C PRO A 518 -56.03 -52.71 -12.71
N ASN A 519 -56.42 -53.18 -13.90
CA ASN A 519 -56.85 -52.35 -15.02
C ASN A 519 -58.32 -51.91 -14.92
N GLY A 520 -59.11 -52.52 -14.01
CA GLY A 520 -60.45 -52.07 -13.66
C GLY A 520 -61.40 -53.22 -13.28
N TRP A 521 -62.27 -52.98 -12.31
CA TRP A 521 -63.21 -53.96 -11.75
C TRP A 521 -64.11 -54.68 -12.78
N ARG A 522 -64.46 -54.00 -13.88
CA ARG A 522 -65.29 -54.57 -14.97
C ARG A 522 -64.49 -55.37 -15.99
N LEU A 523 -63.15 -55.29 -15.95
CA LEU A 523 -62.22 -56.09 -16.76
C LEU A 523 -61.83 -57.34 -15.96
N TRP A 524 -62.83 -58.16 -15.65
CA TRP A 524 -62.67 -59.45 -14.99
C TRP A 524 -62.48 -60.57 -16.03
N ASN A 525 -61.69 -61.60 -15.71
CA ASN A 525 -61.35 -62.70 -16.64
C ASN A 525 -61.66 -64.09 -16.05
N PHE A 526 -62.64 -64.16 -15.16
CA PHE A 526 -63.04 -65.40 -14.49
C PHE A 526 -63.98 -66.23 -15.37
N ASP A 527 -63.54 -67.42 -15.79
CA ASP A 527 -64.36 -68.39 -16.49
C ASP A 527 -64.76 -69.51 -15.51
N HIS A 528 -66.01 -69.50 -15.05
CA HIS A 528 -66.50 -70.44 -14.06
C HIS A 528 -66.35 -71.91 -14.50
N GLY A 529 -66.44 -72.20 -15.81
CA GLY A 529 -66.27 -73.56 -16.33
C GLY A 529 -64.81 -74.02 -16.26
N LYS A 530 -63.86 -73.17 -16.65
CA LYS A 530 -62.42 -73.48 -16.60
C LYS A 530 -61.86 -73.50 -15.18
N GLU A 531 -62.25 -72.53 -14.35
CA GLU A 531 -61.69 -72.30 -13.00
C GLU A 531 -62.27 -73.22 -11.91
N THR A 532 -63.45 -73.81 -12.15
CA THR A 532 -64.13 -74.68 -11.15
C THR A 532 -64.48 -76.07 -11.66
N GLY A 533 -64.40 -76.32 -12.97
CA GLY A 533 -64.92 -77.54 -13.60
C GLY A 533 -66.45 -77.59 -13.72
N PHE A 534 -67.18 -76.56 -13.27
CA PHE A 534 -68.64 -76.47 -13.35
C PHE A 534 -69.06 -75.36 -14.33
N PRO A 535 -69.36 -75.68 -15.61
CA PRO A 535 -69.86 -74.69 -16.55
C PRO A 535 -71.27 -74.23 -16.17
N LEU A 536 -71.53 -72.93 -16.20
CA LEU A 536 -72.85 -72.36 -15.97
C LEU A 536 -73.67 -72.44 -17.26
N GLU A 537 -74.49 -73.48 -17.39
CA GLU A 537 -75.26 -73.77 -18.62
C GLU A 537 -76.75 -73.42 -18.51
N GLY A 538 -77.37 -73.09 -19.64
CA GLY A 538 -78.80 -72.86 -19.77
C GLY A 538 -79.26 -71.65 -18.98
N LYS A 539 -80.18 -71.85 -18.03
CA LYS A 539 -80.69 -70.73 -17.21
C LYS A 539 -79.65 -70.19 -16.21
N HIS A 540 -78.55 -70.90 -15.99
CA HIS A 540 -77.50 -70.49 -15.06
C HIS A 540 -76.48 -69.52 -15.68
N GLU A 541 -76.39 -69.46 -17.03
CA GLU A 541 -75.47 -68.60 -17.80
C GLU A 541 -75.54 -67.11 -17.43
N ARG A 542 -76.68 -66.65 -16.90
CA ARG A 542 -76.96 -65.23 -16.58
C ARG A 542 -77.11 -64.97 -15.09
N LEU A 543 -76.74 -65.94 -14.23
CA LEU A 543 -76.74 -65.74 -12.78
C LEU A 543 -75.46 -65.02 -12.35
N VAL A 544 -75.62 -63.96 -11.54
CA VAL A 544 -74.51 -63.40 -10.76
C VAL A 544 -74.12 -64.36 -9.65
N CYS A 545 -72.85 -64.31 -9.20
CA CYS A 545 -72.27 -65.28 -8.25
C CYS A 545 -73.11 -65.47 -6.98
N THR A 546 -73.66 -64.37 -6.42
CA THR A 546 -74.53 -64.38 -5.23
C THR A 546 -75.90 -65.05 -5.44
N GLY A 547 -76.31 -65.30 -6.69
CA GLY A 547 -77.48 -66.11 -7.03
C GLY A 547 -77.34 -67.58 -6.63
N CYS A 548 -76.10 -68.08 -6.55
CA CYS A 548 -75.75 -69.43 -6.09
C CYS A 548 -75.03 -69.38 -4.72
N HIS A 549 -73.97 -68.57 -4.62
CA HIS A 549 -73.14 -68.40 -3.42
C HIS A 549 -73.80 -67.44 -2.42
N LYS A 550 -74.90 -67.91 -1.80
CA LYS A 550 -75.74 -67.16 -0.83
C LYS A 550 -75.19 -67.13 0.60
N ARG A 551 -74.05 -67.76 0.85
CA ARG A 551 -73.38 -67.80 2.15
C ARG A 551 -71.95 -67.26 1.95
N PRO A 552 -71.45 -66.37 2.82
CA PRO A 552 -70.07 -65.91 2.72
C PRO A 552 -69.08 -67.07 2.73
N ALA A 553 -68.07 -67.01 1.86
CA ALA A 553 -66.87 -67.83 1.99
C ALA A 553 -66.14 -67.49 3.30
N ALA A 554 -65.32 -68.41 3.81
CA ALA A 554 -64.29 -68.02 4.76
C ALA A 554 -63.28 -67.10 4.05
N ALA A 555 -62.76 -66.07 4.74
CA ALA A 555 -62.02 -64.96 4.12
C ALA A 555 -60.92 -65.39 3.13
N ASP A 556 -60.18 -66.43 3.51
CA ASP A 556 -59.06 -67.01 2.76
C ASP A 556 -59.34 -68.48 2.32
N GLY A 557 -60.59 -68.92 2.41
CA GLY A 557 -61.02 -70.30 2.14
C GLY A 557 -61.60 -70.52 0.73
N PRO A 558 -61.79 -71.78 0.31
CA PRO A 558 -62.45 -72.08 -0.95
C PRO A 558 -63.93 -71.64 -0.92
N ILE A 559 -64.39 -71.00 -2.01
CA ILE A 559 -65.78 -70.58 -2.22
C ILE A 559 -66.64 -71.81 -2.58
N ALA A 560 -66.67 -72.80 -1.70
CA ALA A 560 -67.24 -74.11 -1.96
C ALA A 560 -68.78 -74.11 -1.92
N LEU A 561 -69.40 -74.62 -2.98
CA LEU A 561 -70.81 -74.95 -3.07
C LEU A 561 -70.94 -76.36 -3.65
N SER A 562 -72.04 -77.06 -3.36
CA SER A 562 -72.29 -78.37 -3.97
C SER A 562 -72.69 -78.20 -5.44
N ALA A 563 -71.99 -78.90 -6.33
CA ALA A 563 -72.34 -78.99 -7.76
C ALA A 563 -73.50 -79.96 -8.05
N ASP A 564 -74.02 -80.65 -7.03
CA ASP A 564 -75.21 -81.50 -7.13
C ASP A 564 -76.47 -80.64 -7.35
N CYS A 565 -77.26 -80.96 -8.37
CA CYS A 565 -78.55 -80.31 -8.65
C CYS A 565 -79.46 -80.27 -7.43
N HIS A 566 -79.53 -81.37 -6.67
CA HIS A 566 -80.34 -81.46 -5.45
C HIS A 566 -79.80 -80.55 -4.32
N GLY A 567 -78.49 -80.30 -4.26
CA GLY A 567 -77.87 -79.40 -3.29
C GLY A 567 -78.39 -77.96 -3.35
N CYS A 568 -78.81 -77.51 -4.54
CA CYS A 568 -79.44 -76.20 -4.75
C CYS A 568 -80.98 -76.28 -4.86
N HIS A 569 -81.52 -77.33 -5.49
CA HIS A 569 -82.94 -77.43 -5.87
C HIS A 569 -83.78 -78.42 -5.04
N ALA A 570 -83.33 -78.86 -3.86
CA ALA A 570 -84.11 -79.75 -2.98
C ALA A 570 -85.52 -79.24 -2.61
N LYS A 571 -85.80 -77.93 -2.74
CA LYS A 571 -87.14 -77.34 -2.53
C LYS A 571 -88.01 -77.31 -3.78
N ASP A 572 -87.42 -77.49 -4.96
CA ASP A 572 -88.08 -77.46 -6.26
C ASP A 572 -88.38 -78.88 -6.79
N GLU A 573 -88.15 -79.90 -5.95
CA GLU A 573 -88.14 -81.33 -6.29
C GLU A 573 -89.54 -81.96 -6.05
N PRO A 574 -90.33 -82.26 -7.10
CA PRO A 574 -91.74 -82.63 -6.94
C PRO A 574 -91.96 -84.13 -6.66
N HIS A 575 -90.95 -84.97 -6.84
CA HIS A 575 -91.03 -86.44 -6.76
C HIS A 575 -90.77 -86.97 -5.34
N ARG A 576 -90.50 -86.09 -4.36
CA ARG A 576 -90.37 -86.40 -2.93
C ARG A 576 -89.28 -87.45 -2.66
N GLY A 577 -88.15 -87.34 -3.35
CA GLY A 577 -86.98 -88.21 -3.24
C GLY A 577 -87.04 -89.53 -4.01
N ALA A 578 -88.15 -89.83 -4.72
CA ALA A 578 -88.39 -91.15 -5.33
C ALA A 578 -87.36 -91.61 -6.38
N TYR A 579 -86.55 -90.69 -6.94
CA TYR A 579 -85.59 -90.98 -8.02
C TYR A 579 -84.12 -90.66 -7.65
N GLY A 580 -83.82 -90.42 -6.38
CA GLY A 580 -82.48 -90.05 -5.91
C GLY A 580 -82.06 -88.63 -6.32
N ARG A 581 -80.75 -88.35 -6.28
CA ARG A 581 -80.19 -86.99 -6.48
C ARG A 581 -79.65 -86.71 -7.89
N GLU A 582 -79.48 -87.73 -8.73
CA GLU A 582 -78.90 -87.57 -10.08
C GLU A 582 -79.91 -86.99 -11.10
N CYS A 583 -80.50 -85.83 -10.78
CA CYS A 583 -81.52 -85.16 -11.59
C CYS A 583 -81.09 -84.96 -13.05
N GLY A 584 -79.79 -84.73 -13.28
CA GLY A 584 -79.19 -84.58 -14.61
C GLY A 584 -79.27 -85.80 -15.52
N ARG A 585 -79.69 -86.99 -15.04
CA ARG A 585 -80.04 -88.12 -15.91
C ARG A 585 -81.31 -87.87 -16.71
N CYS A 586 -82.28 -87.14 -16.15
CA CYS A 586 -83.61 -86.94 -16.74
C CYS A 586 -83.89 -85.48 -17.13
N HIS A 587 -83.36 -84.51 -16.40
CA HIS A 587 -83.60 -83.08 -16.64
C HIS A 587 -82.39 -82.38 -17.29
N THR A 588 -82.60 -81.17 -17.81
CA THR A 588 -81.53 -80.36 -18.42
C THR A 588 -81.35 -79.00 -17.72
N PRO A 589 -80.19 -78.32 -17.86
CA PRO A 589 -79.94 -76.99 -17.28
C PRO A 589 -80.88 -75.87 -17.79
N GLN A 590 -81.70 -76.14 -18.81
CA GLN A 590 -82.73 -75.23 -19.31
C GLN A 590 -84.04 -75.31 -18.48
N GLY A 591 -84.25 -76.37 -17.69
CA GLY A 591 -85.30 -76.44 -16.66
C GLY A 591 -85.83 -77.84 -16.36
N PHE A 592 -86.32 -78.07 -15.14
CA PHE A 592 -86.87 -79.36 -14.71
C PHE A 592 -88.10 -79.84 -15.50
N ASN A 593 -88.85 -78.93 -16.13
CA ASN A 593 -89.94 -79.29 -17.04
C ASN A 593 -89.47 -79.72 -18.44
N GLN A 594 -88.17 -79.64 -18.74
CA GLN A 594 -87.56 -80.16 -19.97
C GLN A 594 -86.85 -81.48 -19.68
N LEU A 595 -87.47 -82.56 -20.12
CA LEU A 595 -86.90 -83.91 -20.00
C LEU A 595 -85.96 -84.19 -21.18
N LYS A 596 -84.81 -84.81 -20.88
CA LYS A 596 -83.97 -85.46 -21.89
C LYS A 596 -84.78 -86.54 -22.59
N GLN A 597 -85.00 -86.38 -23.89
CA GLN A 597 -85.67 -87.42 -24.69
C GLN A 597 -84.85 -88.72 -24.59
N ARG A 598 -85.52 -89.84 -24.33
CA ARG A 598 -84.89 -91.16 -24.46
C ARG A 598 -84.59 -91.40 -25.94
N LEU A 599 -83.32 -91.24 -26.32
CA LEU A 599 -82.74 -92.13 -27.33
C LEU A 599 -82.95 -93.57 -26.83
N ARG A 600 -83.36 -94.46 -27.74
CA ARG A 600 -83.65 -95.87 -27.46
C ARG A 600 -82.36 -96.69 -27.41
#